data_AF-A0A101MBP9-F1
#
_entry.id   AF-A0A101MBP9-F1
#
_cell.length_a   1.000
_cell.length_b   1.000
_cell.length_c   1.000
_cell.angle_alpha   90.00
_cell.angle_beta   90.00
_cell.angle_gamma   90.00
#
_symmetry.space_group_name_H-M   'P 1'
#
loop_
_entity.id
_entity.type
_entity.pdbx_description
1 polymer ?
#
loop_
_entity_poly.entity_id
_entity_poly.type
_entity_poly.pdbx_seq_one_letter_code
_entity_poly.pdbx_strand_id
1 'polypeptide(L)'
;MSTWGNRRPLLWGAYPVGQLFGRRLIPRVELDERPHSLLATVRRITEETHAFLGFVALNVNQTQKGITPVQPVADNAVLPAWRQAALTVLAQSAWNYSAPRADGLSRAEGMTRVVGPALKRHAGVEPAVGSYMNEADFQLENWQVEFYWAHWDILSGVKYRWDPEGLFWALLGVGSEKWRLEKGDRMCKVAGYSVHWATFPSWSPEHICQQSSEPWSPEGRSLETTNTNPTKLLTG
;
A
#
# COMPACT_ATOMS: atom_id res chain seq x y z
N MET A 1 12.50 -4.85 -12.86
CA MET A 1 12.32 -6.32 -12.84
C MET A 1 11.12 -6.62 -11.98
N SER A 2 9.94 -6.70 -12.59
CA SER A 2 8.76 -7.30 -11.97
C SER A 2 8.84 -8.81 -12.19
N THR A 3 8.58 -9.61 -11.16
CA THR A 3 8.66 -11.08 -11.19
C THR A 3 7.49 -11.75 -11.94
N TRP A 4 6.92 -11.08 -12.94
CA TRP A 4 5.85 -11.62 -13.79
C TRP A 4 6.39 -12.45 -14.97
N GLY A 5 7.37 -13.32 -14.68
CA GLY A 5 7.95 -14.24 -15.64
C GLY A 5 8.20 -15.59 -15.00
N ASN A 6 7.21 -16.47 -15.11
CA ASN A 6 7.29 -17.90 -14.78
C ASN A 6 7.91 -18.24 -13.42
N ARG A 7 7.08 -18.25 -12.37
CA ARG A 7 6.99 -19.34 -11.39
C ARG A 7 5.83 -19.06 -10.44
N ARG A 8 4.89 -20.01 -10.36
CA ARG A 8 3.91 -20.12 -9.26
C ARG A 8 4.64 -20.00 -7.90
N PRO A 9 3.96 -19.68 -6.78
CA PRO A 9 4.58 -19.71 -5.46
C PRO A 9 5.09 -21.14 -5.19
N LEU A 10 6.34 -21.41 -5.52
CA LEU A 10 7.00 -22.68 -5.28
C LEU A 10 7.69 -22.57 -3.93
N LEU A 11 7.52 -23.63 -3.13
CA LEU A 11 8.18 -23.90 -1.85
C LEU A 11 9.73 -23.77 -1.87
N TRP A 12 10.34 -23.57 -3.04
CA TRP A 12 11.79 -23.55 -3.27
C TRP A 12 12.28 -22.35 -4.11
N GLY A 13 11.50 -21.27 -4.18
CA GLY A 13 12.00 -20.01 -4.74
C GLY A 13 13.10 -19.40 -3.87
N ALA A 14 14.01 -18.63 -4.49
CA ALA A 14 15.05 -17.88 -3.75
C ALA A 14 14.46 -16.87 -2.73
N TYR A 15 13.17 -16.56 -2.86
CA TYR A 15 12.43 -15.66 -1.98
C TYR A 15 11.23 -16.40 -1.37
N PRO A 16 11.28 -16.76 -0.07
CA PRO A 16 10.14 -17.37 0.62
C PRO A 16 9.02 -16.35 0.85
N VAL A 17 7.80 -16.82 1.14
CA VAL A 17 6.59 -15.99 1.39
C VAL A 17 6.62 -15.13 2.67
N GLY A 18 7.74 -15.15 3.42
CA GLY A 18 7.93 -14.42 4.67
C GLY A 18 8.88 -13.21 4.54
N GLN A 19 8.97 -12.59 3.38
CA GLN A 19 9.83 -11.42 3.17
C GLN A 19 9.17 -10.16 3.78
N LEU A 20 9.90 -9.48 4.66
CA LEU A 20 9.57 -8.15 5.13
C LEU A 20 10.26 -7.14 4.23
N PHE A 21 9.48 -6.25 3.61
CA PHE A 21 9.99 -5.30 2.64
C PHE A 21 9.97 -3.88 3.18
N GLY A 22 10.91 -3.08 2.69
CA GLY A 22 10.87 -1.63 2.75
C GLY A 22 11.41 -1.11 1.43
N ARG A 23 10.80 -0.08 0.86
CA ARG A 23 11.22 0.45 -0.44
C ARG A 23 11.28 1.95 -0.44
N ARG A 24 12.23 2.48 -1.21
CA ARG A 24 12.35 3.91 -1.45
C ARG A 24 12.86 4.20 -2.85
N LEU A 25 12.22 5.13 -3.54
CA LEU A 25 12.75 5.78 -4.73
C LEU A 25 13.73 6.87 -4.28
N ILE A 26 14.95 6.84 -4.80
CA ILE A 26 15.97 7.86 -4.53
C ILE A 26 16.06 8.78 -5.74
N PRO A 27 15.72 10.07 -5.59
CA PRO A 27 15.83 11.05 -6.66
C PRO A 27 17.26 11.16 -7.18
N ARG A 28 17.41 11.45 -8.48
CA ARG A 28 18.72 11.68 -9.11
C ARG A 28 19.51 12.80 -8.42
N VAL A 29 18.83 13.91 -8.12
CA VAL A 29 19.45 15.08 -7.46
C VAL A 29 20.14 14.70 -6.15
N GLU A 30 19.59 13.75 -5.39
CA GLU A 30 20.19 13.33 -4.12
C GLU A 30 21.47 12.52 -4.29
N LEU A 31 21.62 11.83 -5.42
CA LEU A 31 22.85 11.13 -5.75
C LEU A 31 23.93 12.08 -6.29
N ASP A 32 23.51 13.14 -6.99
CA ASP A 32 24.42 14.14 -7.54
C ASP A 32 24.92 15.09 -6.44
N GLU A 33 24.05 15.52 -5.52
CA GLU A 33 24.37 16.50 -4.48
C GLU A 33 24.85 15.87 -3.17
N ARG A 34 24.30 14.72 -2.76
CA ARG A 34 24.56 14.11 -1.44
C ARG A 34 24.92 12.61 -1.50
N PRO A 35 25.84 12.16 -2.39
CA PRO A 35 26.16 10.74 -2.55
C PRO A 35 26.67 10.08 -1.26
N HIS A 36 27.47 10.79 -0.46
CA HIS A 36 27.99 10.26 0.81
C HIS A 36 26.90 10.06 1.88
N SER A 37 25.80 10.81 1.81
CA SER A 37 24.65 10.64 2.72
C SER A 37 23.95 9.30 2.49
N LEU A 38 23.89 8.84 1.23
CA LEU A 38 23.33 7.51 0.91
C LEU A 38 24.20 6.43 1.54
N LEU A 39 25.52 6.52 1.36
CA LEU A 39 26.46 5.54 1.92
C LEU A 39 26.38 5.48 3.44
N ALA A 40 26.31 6.62 4.12
CA ALA A 40 26.12 6.66 5.57
C ALA A 40 24.79 6.01 5.99
N THR A 41 23.72 6.27 5.24
CA THR A 41 22.39 5.66 5.46
C THR A 41 22.44 4.14 5.29
N VAL A 42 23.10 3.67 4.24
CA VAL A 42 23.30 2.23 3.95
C VAL A 42 24.08 1.55 5.06
N ARG A 43 25.22 2.11 5.47
CA ARG A 43 26.05 1.57 6.57
C ARG A 43 25.24 1.45 7.85
N ARG A 44 24.54 2.53 8.22
CA ARG A 44 23.68 2.55 9.41
C ARG A 44 22.63 1.44 9.37
N ILE A 45 21.94 1.26 8.24
CA ILE A 45 20.94 0.19 8.11
C ILE A 45 21.58 -1.19 8.27
N THR A 46 22.72 -1.43 7.61
CA THR A 46 23.39 -2.74 7.63
C THR A 46 24.04 -3.07 8.98
N GLU A 47 24.39 -2.06 9.77
CA GLU A 47 25.02 -2.22 11.10
C GLU A 47 23.96 -2.31 12.22
N GLU A 48 22.86 -1.56 12.12
CA GLU A 48 21.84 -1.47 13.18
C GLU A 48 20.67 -2.44 12.99
N THR A 49 20.53 -3.08 11.83
CA THR A 49 19.35 -3.91 11.51
C THR A 49 19.71 -5.22 10.83
N HIS A 50 18.74 -6.13 10.75
CA HIS A 50 18.83 -7.36 9.97
C HIS A 50 18.35 -7.20 8.51
N ALA A 51 18.28 -5.96 8.01
CA ALA A 51 17.86 -5.72 6.64
C ALA A 51 19.06 -5.85 5.69
N PHE A 52 18.86 -6.55 4.58
CA PHE A 52 19.74 -6.47 3.43
C PHE A 52 19.18 -5.48 2.42
N LEU A 53 20.08 -4.78 1.71
CA LEU A 53 19.70 -3.76 0.73
C LEU A 53 20.04 -4.20 -0.69
N GLY A 54 19.02 -4.18 -1.55
CA GLY A 54 19.14 -4.33 -3.00
C GLY A 54 18.98 -2.97 -3.68
N PHE A 55 19.82 -2.70 -4.67
CA PHE A 55 19.79 -1.47 -5.45
C PHE A 55 19.47 -1.79 -6.90
N VAL A 56 18.49 -1.12 -7.47
CA VAL A 56 18.26 -1.16 -8.92
C VAL A 56 18.45 0.24 -9.45
N ALA A 57 19.44 0.40 -10.33
CA ALA A 57 19.65 1.64 -11.06
C ALA A 57 18.66 1.73 -12.22
N LEU A 58 18.06 2.91 -12.36
CA LEU A 58 17.01 3.19 -13.31
C LEU A 58 17.36 4.45 -14.07
N ASN A 59 17.05 4.47 -15.36
CA ASN A 59 17.02 5.71 -16.12
C ASN A 59 15.65 5.90 -16.74
N VAL A 60 14.76 6.47 -15.93
CA VAL A 60 13.34 6.67 -16.23
C VAL A 60 13.00 8.15 -16.41
N ASN A 61 14.01 9.02 -16.31
CA ASN A 61 13.89 10.42 -16.68
C ASN A 61 13.93 10.55 -18.21
N GLN A 62 12.77 10.78 -18.81
CA GLN A 62 12.65 10.92 -20.26
C GLN A 62 13.09 12.29 -20.79
N THR A 63 13.39 13.27 -19.93
CA THR A 63 13.83 14.61 -20.34
C THR A 63 15.35 14.77 -20.32
N GLN A 64 16.10 13.74 -19.92
CA GLN A 64 17.56 13.78 -19.88
C GLN A 64 18.16 13.84 -21.29
N LYS A 65 19.12 14.75 -21.48
CA LYS A 65 19.84 14.95 -22.75
C LYS A 65 20.51 13.64 -23.21
N GLY A 66 20.30 13.28 -24.48
CA GLY A 66 20.86 12.06 -25.07
C GLY A 66 20.00 10.81 -24.93
N ILE A 67 18.84 10.90 -24.26
CA ILE A 67 17.82 9.85 -24.25
C ILE A 67 16.75 10.20 -25.28
N THR A 68 16.37 9.23 -26.13
CA THR A 68 15.19 9.39 -26.99
C THR A 68 13.95 9.12 -26.14
N PRO A 69 13.08 10.11 -25.90
CA PRO A 69 11.90 9.92 -25.06
C PRO A 69 10.95 8.92 -25.72
N VAL A 70 10.55 7.89 -24.98
CA VAL A 70 9.42 7.04 -25.39
C VAL A 70 8.14 7.80 -25.03
N GLN A 71 7.42 8.25 -26.05
CA GLN A 71 6.17 8.99 -25.84
C GLN A 71 5.16 8.14 -25.07
N PRO A 72 4.46 8.71 -24.07
CA PRO A 72 3.40 8.01 -23.39
C PRO A 72 2.30 7.65 -24.39
N VAL A 73 1.85 6.39 -24.36
CA VAL A 73 0.75 5.92 -25.21
C VAL A 73 -0.60 6.45 -24.71
N ALA A 74 -0.71 6.66 -23.40
CA ALA A 74 -1.86 7.26 -22.72
C ALA A 74 -1.45 7.73 -21.32
N ASP A 75 -2.27 8.59 -20.73
CA ASP A 75 -2.16 8.97 -19.33
C ASP A 75 -2.35 7.76 -18.41
N ASN A 76 -1.61 7.73 -17.30
CA ASN A 76 -1.67 6.66 -16.32
C ASN A 76 -1.37 7.18 -14.91
N ALA A 77 -1.63 6.34 -13.91
CA ALA A 77 -1.47 6.68 -12.50
C ALA A 77 -0.07 6.35 -11.93
N VAL A 78 0.95 6.20 -12.78
CA VAL A 78 2.31 5.94 -12.28
C VAL A 78 2.81 7.17 -11.54
N LEU A 79 3.19 6.98 -10.27
CA LEU A 79 3.68 8.04 -9.39
C LEU A 79 4.78 8.89 -10.08
N PRO A 80 4.66 10.23 -10.13
CA PRO A 80 5.63 11.09 -10.82
C PRO A 80 7.05 10.97 -10.28
N ALA A 81 7.22 10.63 -9.00
CA ALA A 81 8.51 10.37 -8.36
C ALA A 81 9.36 9.34 -9.12
N TRP A 82 8.73 8.39 -9.85
CA TRP A 82 9.46 7.49 -10.74
C TRP A 82 10.31 8.25 -11.75
N ARG A 83 9.81 9.32 -12.38
CA ARG A 83 10.54 10.06 -13.44
C ARG A 83 11.76 10.81 -12.91
N GLN A 84 11.81 11.05 -11.60
CA GLN A 84 12.91 11.76 -10.94
C GLN A 84 13.92 10.79 -10.30
N ALA A 85 13.53 9.53 -10.07
CA ALA A 85 14.36 8.53 -9.42
C ALA A 85 15.50 8.03 -10.32
N ALA A 86 16.70 7.90 -9.74
CA ALA A 86 17.85 7.25 -10.36
C ALA A 86 18.13 5.86 -9.76
N LEU A 87 17.70 5.64 -8.52
CA LEU A 87 17.77 4.34 -7.85
C LEU A 87 16.41 4.00 -7.24
N THR A 88 16.10 2.71 -7.20
CA THR A 88 15.14 2.16 -6.25
C THR A 88 15.88 1.26 -5.28
N VAL A 89 15.75 1.56 -3.98
CA VAL A 89 16.39 0.83 -2.89
C VAL A 89 15.34 -0.07 -2.25
N LEU A 90 15.58 -1.37 -2.32
CA LEU A 90 14.80 -2.41 -1.64
C LEU A 90 15.53 -2.82 -0.38
N ALA A 91 14.95 -2.53 0.77
CA ALA A 91 15.29 -3.20 2.00
C ALA A 91 14.45 -4.47 2.15
N GLN A 92 15.10 -5.55 2.56
CA GLN A 92 14.47 -6.83 2.80
C GLN A 92 14.99 -7.43 4.09
N SER A 93 14.11 -8.07 4.85
CA SER A 93 14.49 -8.95 5.95
C SER A 93 13.66 -10.22 5.88
N ALA A 94 14.28 -11.37 6.14
CA ALA A 94 13.58 -12.64 6.11
C ALA A 94 12.91 -12.91 7.47
N TRP A 95 11.66 -13.36 7.42
CA TRP A 95 10.98 -13.97 8.55
C TRP A 95 11.56 -15.37 8.80
N ASN A 96 12.01 -15.63 10.04
CA ASN A 96 12.46 -16.96 10.44
C ASN A 96 11.33 -17.70 11.15
N TYR A 97 10.71 -18.66 10.46
CA TYR A 97 9.59 -19.46 11.00
C TYR A 97 10.00 -20.41 12.13
N SER A 98 11.30 -20.69 12.29
CA SER A 98 11.83 -21.53 13.38
C SER A 98 12.18 -20.74 14.64
N ALA A 99 12.23 -19.40 14.56
CA ALA A 99 12.53 -18.53 15.69
C ALA A 99 11.23 -18.11 16.43
N PRO A 100 11.35 -17.62 17.68
CA PRO A 100 10.21 -17.02 18.37
C PRO A 100 9.55 -15.93 17.52
N ARG A 101 8.21 -15.89 17.52
CA ARG A 101 7.42 -14.90 16.77
C ARG A 101 7.84 -13.45 17.06
N ALA A 102 8.26 -13.18 18.30
CA ALA A 102 8.73 -11.87 18.73
C ALA A 102 9.91 -11.35 17.89
N ASP A 103 10.80 -12.24 17.43
CA ASP A 103 11.96 -11.86 16.61
C ASP A 103 11.52 -11.33 15.25
N GLY A 104 10.54 -12.00 14.62
CA GLY A 104 9.98 -11.55 13.36
C GLY A 104 9.23 -10.22 13.49
N LEU A 105 8.47 -10.04 14.59
CA LEU A 105 7.81 -8.77 14.88
C LEU A 105 8.82 -7.64 15.09
N SER A 106 9.89 -7.89 15.85
CA SER A 106 10.98 -6.93 16.05
C SER A 106 11.65 -6.54 14.73
N ARG A 107 11.88 -7.50 13.81
CA ARG A 107 12.39 -7.21 12.46
C ARG A 107 11.42 -6.35 11.64
N ALA A 108 10.12 -6.63 11.72
CA ALA A 108 9.10 -5.84 11.05
C ALA A 108 9.07 -4.41 11.58
N GLU A 109 9.11 -4.23 12.90
CA GLU A 109 9.23 -2.91 13.53
C GLU A 109 10.53 -2.20 13.13
N GLY A 110 11.65 -2.92 13.03
CA GLY A 110 12.92 -2.38 12.55
C GLY A 110 12.82 -1.84 11.12
N MET A 111 12.10 -2.55 10.24
CA MET A 111 11.82 -2.08 8.88
C MET A 111 11.05 -0.76 8.90
N THR A 112 9.97 -0.69 9.68
CA THR A 112 9.06 0.46 9.73
C THR A 112 9.65 1.67 10.45
N ARG A 113 10.34 1.46 11.57
CA ARG A 113 10.81 2.54 12.45
C ARG A 113 12.26 2.94 12.23
N VAL A 114 13.09 2.05 11.67
CA VAL A 114 14.51 2.33 11.45
C VAL A 114 14.82 2.49 9.97
N VAL A 115 14.52 1.46 9.16
CA VAL A 115 14.95 1.39 7.75
C VAL A 115 14.19 2.35 6.86
N GLY A 116 12.86 2.32 6.89
CA GLY A 116 12.00 3.23 6.12
C GLY A 116 12.34 4.70 6.37
N PRO A 117 12.38 5.17 7.65
CA PRO A 117 12.77 6.54 7.98
C PRO A 117 14.22 6.88 7.61
N ALA A 118 15.16 5.93 7.66
CA ALA A 118 16.53 6.12 7.18
C ALA A 118 16.55 6.55 5.71
N LEU A 119 15.91 5.72 4.88
CA LEU A 119 15.88 5.89 3.44
C LEU A 119 15.08 7.14 3.07
N LYS A 120 13.98 7.42 3.79
CA LYS A 120 13.19 8.65 3.64
C LYS A 120 14.02 9.90 3.90
N ARG A 121 14.76 9.96 5.02
CA ARG A 121 15.64 11.10 5.34
C ARG A 121 16.69 11.35 4.27
N HIS A 122 17.25 10.28 3.69
CA HIS A 122 18.19 10.45 2.60
C HIS A 122 17.48 10.93 1.32
N ALA A 123 16.35 10.33 0.95
CA ALA A 123 15.61 10.67 -0.27
C ALA A 123 15.04 12.10 -0.29
N GLY A 124 14.91 12.75 0.87
CA GLY A 124 14.36 14.10 0.99
C GLY A 124 12.85 14.11 1.29
N VAL A 125 12.18 15.19 0.88
CA VAL A 125 10.73 15.39 1.06
C VAL A 125 10.02 15.57 -0.29
N GLU A 126 8.69 15.52 -0.27
CA GLU A 126 7.82 15.76 -1.44
C GLU A 126 8.23 17.00 -2.24
N PRO A 127 8.07 17.00 -3.59
CA PRO A 127 7.34 16.05 -4.43
C PRO A 127 8.19 14.94 -5.08
N ALA A 128 9.47 14.84 -4.72
CA ALA A 128 10.43 13.98 -5.41
C ALA A 128 10.48 12.53 -4.91
N VAL A 129 9.80 12.25 -3.79
CA VAL A 129 9.97 11.00 -3.04
C VAL A 129 8.75 10.11 -3.15
N GLY A 130 8.98 8.80 -3.07
CA GLY A 130 7.91 7.83 -3.13
C GLY A 130 8.41 6.41 -2.93
N SER A 131 7.48 5.48 -2.89
CA SER A 131 7.75 4.06 -2.70
C SER A 131 6.95 3.22 -3.66
N TYR A 132 7.51 2.08 -4.07
CA TYR A 132 6.84 1.17 -4.97
C TYR A 132 5.94 0.24 -4.16
N MET A 133 4.62 0.48 -4.22
CA MET A 133 3.62 -0.20 -3.39
C MET A 133 3.72 -1.74 -3.39
N ASN A 134 4.13 -2.35 -4.50
CA ASN A 134 4.18 -3.82 -4.61
C ASN A 134 5.30 -4.46 -3.79
N GLU A 135 6.29 -3.69 -3.36
CA GLU A 135 7.48 -4.18 -2.65
C GLU A 135 7.81 -3.27 -1.47
N ALA A 136 6.79 -2.68 -0.86
CA ALA A 136 6.91 -1.73 0.24
C ALA A 136 6.53 -2.35 1.60
N ASP A 137 6.75 -1.57 2.65
CA ASP A 137 6.34 -1.93 4.00
C ASP A 137 4.82 -1.87 4.14
N PHE A 138 4.22 -2.95 4.63
CA PHE A 138 2.77 -3.05 4.85
C PHE A 138 2.30 -2.24 6.07
N GLN A 139 3.22 -1.80 6.93
CA GLN A 139 2.95 -1.00 8.14
C GLN A 139 3.16 0.51 7.91
N LEU A 140 3.31 0.94 6.66
CA LEU A 140 3.61 2.32 6.33
C LEU A 140 2.44 3.26 6.69
N GLU A 141 2.67 4.19 7.63
CA GLU A 141 1.61 5.09 8.12
C GLU A 141 1.19 6.14 7.07
N ASN A 142 2.15 6.77 6.39
CA ASN A 142 1.91 7.81 5.38
C ASN A 142 1.77 7.25 3.96
N TRP A 143 1.22 6.05 3.83
CA TRP A 143 1.15 5.29 2.57
C TRP A 143 0.42 6.02 1.43
N GLN A 144 -0.59 6.83 1.74
CA GLN A 144 -1.35 7.59 0.73
C GLN A 144 -0.42 8.52 -0.06
N VAL A 145 0.46 9.21 0.66
CA VAL A 145 1.47 10.08 0.09
C VAL A 145 2.54 9.23 -0.61
N GLU A 146 3.11 8.26 0.09
CA GLU A 146 4.24 7.46 -0.41
C GLU A 146 3.95 6.68 -1.70
N PHE A 147 2.71 6.22 -1.87
CA PHE A 147 2.32 5.39 -3.01
C PHE A 147 1.56 6.17 -4.09
N TYR A 148 0.79 7.19 -3.72
CA TYR A 148 -0.18 7.81 -4.63
C TYR A 148 -0.05 9.33 -4.77
N TRP A 149 0.44 10.05 -3.76
CA TRP A 149 0.62 11.53 -3.71
C TRP A 149 -0.18 12.31 -4.77
N ALA A 150 0.44 12.75 -5.86
CA ALA A 150 -0.15 13.59 -6.92
C ALA A 150 -1.40 13.01 -7.59
N HIS A 151 -1.65 11.71 -7.43
CA HIS A 151 -2.78 11.01 -8.02
C HIS A 151 -3.82 10.59 -6.98
N TRP A 152 -3.62 10.88 -5.69
CA TRP A 152 -4.53 10.45 -4.63
C TRP A 152 -5.98 10.90 -4.86
N ASP A 153 -6.20 12.18 -5.16
CA ASP A 153 -7.55 12.74 -5.34
C ASP A 153 -8.27 12.13 -6.55
N ILE A 154 -7.55 11.94 -7.65
CA ILE A 154 -8.10 11.31 -8.86
C ILE A 154 -8.42 9.85 -8.60
N LEU A 155 -7.47 9.10 -8.03
CA LEU A 155 -7.63 7.67 -7.77
C LEU A 155 -8.74 7.40 -6.75
N SER A 156 -8.83 8.20 -5.69
CA SER A 156 -9.91 8.10 -4.69
C SER A 156 -11.28 8.43 -5.31
N GLY A 157 -11.35 9.42 -6.20
CA GLY A 157 -12.56 9.70 -7.00
C GLY A 157 -12.97 8.55 -7.90
N VAL A 158 -12.01 7.93 -8.62
CA VAL A 158 -12.25 6.73 -9.44
C VAL A 158 -12.74 5.58 -8.55
N LYS A 159 -12.07 5.32 -7.42
CA LYS A 159 -12.46 4.28 -6.46
C LYS A 159 -13.88 4.50 -5.95
N TYR A 160 -14.24 5.73 -5.59
CA TYR A 160 -15.58 6.05 -5.12
C TYR A 160 -16.64 5.86 -6.20
N ARG A 161 -16.34 6.24 -7.45
CA ARG A 161 -17.27 6.08 -8.57
C ARG A 161 -17.58 4.62 -8.89
N TRP A 162 -16.57 3.74 -8.82
CA TRP A 162 -16.69 2.36 -9.28
C TRP A 162 -16.89 1.34 -8.15
N ASP A 163 -16.49 1.67 -6.92
CA ASP A 163 -16.69 0.85 -5.73
C ASP A 163 -17.09 1.73 -4.53
N PRO A 164 -18.30 2.32 -4.57
CA PRO A 164 -18.76 3.24 -3.52
C PRO A 164 -18.91 2.56 -2.16
N GLU A 165 -19.31 1.28 -2.17
CA GLU A 165 -19.52 0.48 -0.97
C GLU A 165 -18.22 -0.05 -0.36
N GLY A 166 -17.13 -0.02 -1.12
CA GLY A 166 -15.80 -0.46 -0.71
C GLY A 166 -15.70 -1.99 -0.61
N LEU A 167 -16.34 -2.72 -1.52
CA LEU A 167 -16.31 -4.18 -1.59
C LEU A 167 -14.90 -4.71 -1.84
N PHE A 168 -14.14 -4.05 -2.71
CA PHE A 168 -12.77 -4.45 -3.01
C PHE A 168 -11.80 -3.74 -2.08
N TRP A 169 -11.31 -4.46 -1.08
CA TRP A 169 -10.36 -3.93 -0.11
C TRP A 169 -8.98 -4.58 -0.26
N ALA A 170 -7.94 -3.76 -0.13
CA ALA A 170 -6.56 -4.21 -0.02
C ALA A 170 -5.84 -3.32 0.99
N LEU A 171 -4.98 -3.89 1.82
CA LEU A 171 -4.17 -3.13 2.78
C LEU A 171 -3.32 -2.08 2.04
N LEU A 172 -3.37 -0.82 2.51
CA LEU A 172 -2.74 0.36 1.88
C LEU A 172 -3.19 0.64 0.43
N GLY A 173 -4.32 0.06 0.01
CA GLY A 173 -4.96 0.35 -1.28
C GLY A 173 -5.77 1.64 -1.24
N VAL A 174 -6.03 2.23 -2.40
CA VAL A 174 -6.92 3.41 -2.50
C VAL A 174 -8.32 3.08 -1.96
N GLY A 175 -8.81 3.89 -1.02
CA GLY A 175 -10.09 3.68 -0.33
C GLY A 175 -10.04 2.65 0.80
N SER A 176 -8.87 2.05 1.09
CA SER A 176 -8.71 1.08 2.16
C SER A 176 -8.94 1.67 3.54
N GLU A 177 -8.74 2.97 3.70
CA GLU A 177 -8.94 3.73 4.94
C GLU A 177 -10.41 3.78 5.42
N LYS A 178 -11.36 3.41 4.55
CA LYS A 178 -12.78 3.24 4.92
C LYS A 178 -13.01 2.03 5.82
N TRP A 179 -12.03 1.13 5.92
CA TRP A 179 -12.12 -0.10 6.68
C TRP A 179 -10.94 -0.23 7.64
N ARG A 180 -11.18 -0.87 8.78
CA ARG A 180 -10.16 -1.22 9.77
C ARG A 180 -10.28 -2.68 10.14
N LEU A 181 -9.15 -3.34 10.30
CA LEU A 181 -9.07 -4.67 10.90
C LEU A 181 -9.17 -4.55 12.43
N GLU A 182 -10.13 -5.26 13.02
CA GLU A 182 -10.26 -5.39 14.48
C GLU A 182 -9.62 -6.69 14.98
N LYS A 183 -9.54 -6.80 16.31
CA LYS A 183 -9.05 -8.00 16.98
C LYS A 183 -9.89 -9.21 16.53
N GLY A 184 -9.22 -10.26 16.05
CA GLY A 184 -9.88 -11.44 15.47
C GLY A 184 -10.10 -11.35 13.97
N ASP A 185 -9.38 -10.46 13.28
CA ASP A 185 -9.31 -10.34 11.81
C ASP A 185 -10.64 -9.96 11.13
N ARG A 186 -11.58 -9.41 11.89
CA ARG A 186 -12.83 -8.85 11.36
C ARG A 186 -12.59 -7.47 10.76
N MET A 187 -13.11 -7.23 9.56
CA MET A 187 -13.13 -5.89 8.96
C MET A 187 -14.36 -5.10 9.38
N CYS A 188 -14.16 -3.86 9.81
CA CYS A 188 -15.22 -2.93 10.19
C CYS A 188 -15.11 -1.64 9.39
N LYS A 189 -16.25 -1.06 8.98
CA LYS A 189 -16.28 0.28 8.36
C LYS A 189 -15.93 1.34 9.41
N VAL A 190 -15.13 2.32 9.01
CA VAL A 190 -14.79 3.48 9.84
C VAL A 190 -15.94 4.49 9.73
N ALA A 191 -16.63 4.78 10.83
CA ALA A 191 -17.70 5.78 10.86
C ALA A 191 -17.16 7.21 10.66
N GLY A 192 -17.93 8.06 9.98
CA GLY A 192 -17.58 9.48 9.78
C GLY A 192 -16.63 9.78 8.61
N TYR A 193 -16.31 8.80 7.76
CA TYR A 193 -15.52 9.06 6.56
C TYR A 193 -16.31 9.88 5.54
N SER A 194 -16.02 11.19 5.44
CA SER A 194 -16.40 12.07 4.35
C SER A 194 -15.15 12.42 3.53
N VAL A 195 -15.25 12.30 2.20
CA VAL A 195 -14.19 12.75 1.29
C VAL A 195 -14.21 14.28 1.26
N HIS A 196 -13.36 14.94 2.03
CA HIS A 196 -13.14 16.38 1.91
C HIS A 196 -11.99 16.64 0.92
N TRP A 197 -12.35 17.19 -0.24
CA TRP A 197 -11.49 17.46 -1.41
C TRP A 197 -10.43 18.56 -1.20
N ALA A 198 -10.32 19.15 -0.01
CA ALA A 198 -9.54 20.38 0.21
C ALA A 198 -8.42 20.29 1.26
N THR A 199 -8.34 19.22 2.06
CA THR A 199 -7.32 19.10 3.11
C THR A 199 -6.97 17.64 3.38
N PHE A 200 -5.68 17.36 3.55
CA PHE A 200 -5.22 16.11 4.17
C PHE A 200 -5.97 15.91 5.49
N PRO A 201 -6.68 14.80 5.72
CA PRO A 201 -7.41 14.61 6.95
C PRO A 201 -6.40 14.49 8.11
N SER A 202 -6.46 15.42 9.06
CA SER A 202 -5.84 15.24 10.37
C SER A 202 -6.62 14.17 11.12
N TRP A 203 -5.93 13.09 11.48
CA TRP A 203 -6.52 11.93 12.14
C TRP A 203 -6.91 12.22 13.59
N SER A 204 -8.12 11.82 13.99
CA SER A 204 -8.58 11.69 15.38
C SER A 204 -9.18 10.29 15.57
N PRO A 205 -8.76 9.50 16.58
CA PRO A 205 -9.28 8.17 16.85
C PRO A 205 -10.55 8.24 17.70
N GLU A 206 -11.68 8.62 17.11
CA GLU A 206 -12.96 8.45 17.78
C GLU A 206 -13.77 7.30 17.17
N HIS A 207 -14.22 6.43 18.08
CA HIS A 207 -14.81 5.12 17.86
C HIS A 207 -16.22 5.28 17.29
N ILE A 208 -16.58 4.54 16.23
CA ILE A 208 -17.90 3.89 16.10
C ILE A 208 -17.76 2.76 15.06
N CYS A 209 -17.89 1.52 15.51
CA CYS A 209 -18.46 0.45 14.70
C CYS A 209 -19.92 0.38 15.11
N GLN A 210 -20.86 0.56 14.18
CA GLN A 210 -22.23 0.16 14.47
C GLN A 210 -22.20 -1.37 14.63
N GLN A 211 -22.40 -1.85 15.86
CA GLN A 211 -22.71 -3.26 16.07
C GLN A 211 -24.01 -3.52 15.32
N SER A 212 -23.97 -4.25 14.20
CA SER A 212 -25.17 -4.90 13.71
C SER A 212 -25.59 -5.89 14.80
N SER A 213 -26.67 -5.59 15.50
CA SER A 213 -27.19 -6.39 16.62
C SER A 213 -27.89 -7.67 16.18
N GLU A 214 -27.59 -8.21 15.00
CA GLU A 214 -28.13 -9.48 14.54
C GLU A 214 -27.05 -10.56 14.63
N PRO A 215 -27.23 -11.58 15.49
CA PRO A 215 -26.40 -12.77 15.46
C PRO A 215 -26.56 -13.44 14.09
N TRP A 216 -25.43 -13.70 13.42
CA TRP A 216 -25.41 -14.59 12.26
C TRP A 216 -25.89 -15.98 12.72
N SER A 217 -27.10 -16.38 12.31
CA SER A 217 -27.60 -17.74 12.50
C SER A 217 -27.21 -18.60 11.28
N PRO A 218 -26.75 -19.84 11.46
CA PRO A 218 -26.29 -20.69 10.37
C PRO A 218 -27.42 -21.46 9.65
N GLU A 219 -28.69 -21.08 9.83
CA GLU A 219 -29.82 -21.86 9.32
C GLU A 219 -30.55 -21.14 8.17
N GLY A 220 -30.86 -21.94 7.15
CA GLY A 220 -31.13 -21.50 5.78
C GLY A 220 -32.26 -20.49 5.60
N ARG A 221 -32.07 -19.61 4.62
CA ARG A 221 -33.16 -18.90 3.93
C ARG A 221 -34.12 -19.94 3.35
N SER A 222 -35.22 -20.19 4.05
CA SER A 222 -36.40 -20.81 3.43
C SER A 222 -36.97 -19.83 2.42
N LEU A 223 -36.92 -20.22 1.14
CA LEU A 223 -37.69 -19.59 0.07
C LEU A 223 -39.18 -19.71 0.41
N GLU A 224 -39.82 -18.64 0.85
CA GLU A 224 -41.28 -18.58 0.89
C GLU A 224 -41.81 -18.43 -0.55
N THR A 225 -42.36 -19.53 -1.06
CA THR A 225 -43.14 -19.59 -2.28
C THR A 225 -44.52 -18.98 -2.06
N THR A 226 -44.80 -17.92 -2.82
CA THR A 226 -46.11 -17.44 -3.33
C THR A 226 -47.38 -18.10 -2.81
N ASN A 227 -48.33 -17.28 -2.33
CA ASN A 227 -49.74 -17.63 -2.38
C ASN A 227 -50.60 -16.41 -2.74
N THR A 228 -50.67 -16.11 -4.04
CA THR A 228 -51.78 -15.33 -4.62
C THR A 228 -52.96 -16.27 -4.79
N ASN A 229 -54.09 -16.01 -4.12
CA ASN A 229 -55.34 -16.68 -4.45
C ASN A 229 -56.43 -15.64 -4.78
N PRO A 230 -57.06 -15.72 -5.96
CA PRO A 230 -58.08 -14.79 -6.42
C PRO A 230 -59.48 -15.23 -5.97
N THR A 231 -60.43 -14.29 -5.89
CA THR A 231 -61.75 -14.32 -6.58
C THR A 231 -62.81 -13.49 -5.82
N LYS A 232 -63.25 -12.41 -6.50
CA LYS A 232 -64.56 -11.72 -6.52
C LYS A 232 -65.20 -11.22 -5.22
N LEU A 233 -65.59 -9.94 -5.24
CA LEU A 233 -67.01 -9.54 -5.24
C LEU A 233 -67.18 -8.20 -5.98
N LEU A 234 -68.03 -8.21 -7.01
CA LEU A 234 -68.62 -7.07 -7.69
C LEU A 234 -69.89 -6.63 -6.92
N THR A 235 -70.38 -5.43 -7.27
CA THR A 235 -71.70 -4.82 -7.01
C THR A 235 -71.82 -3.90 -5.78
N GLY A 236 -72.26 -2.66 -6.04
CA GLY A 236 -72.55 -1.61 -5.07
C GLY A 236 -72.05 -0.26 -5.53
#